data_AF-A0A1G9UZT2-F1
#
_entry.id   AF-A0A1G9UZT2-F1
#
_cell.length_a   1.000
_cell.length_b   1.000
_cell.length_c   1.000
_cell.angle_alpha   90.00
_cell.angle_beta   90.00
_cell.angle_gamma   90.00
#
_symmetry.space_group_name_H-M   'P 1'
#
loop_
_entity.id
_entity.type
_entity.pdbx_description
1 polymer ?
#
loop_
_entity_poly.entity_id
_entity_poly.type
_entity_poly.pdbx_seq_one_letter_code
_entity_poly.pdbx_strand_id
1 'polypeptide(L)'
;MKEALKKAYLEWEQEILLPFKSARDDNQYSSPFYMGYSQHYSPNKKTIMVIGQEARDWRRIDTDWSIDDIQKHYESIIARQLFGIRNNSKFLKSAFWRLIRYLQGENFNVVWNNLDKLHRYDGKKSIPLELEDETELNRQYGTDKKSLLEREIDIINPDHIIFVTGPAYYKSMCTCFGIKPTSLVKYRPNNQNLCTEIDNVLNYKGKAIWTYHPTYLSRIKAYDKCVSYIKERIKD
;
A
#
# COMPACT_ATOMS: atom_id res chain seq x y z
N MET A 1 0.83 -16.74 8.07
CA MET A 1 0.62 -15.47 7.34
C MET A 1 -0.85 -15.06 7.36
N LYS A 2 -1.77 -15.75 6.67
CA LYS A 2 -3.20 -15.36 6.59
C LYS A 2 -3.86 -15.09 7.94
N GLU A 3 -3.78 -16.02 8.89
CA GLU A 3 -4.36 -15.83 10.23
C GLU A 3 -3.75 -14.66 11.00
N ALA A 4 -2.44 -14.42 10.83
CA ALA A 4 -1.76 -13.29 11.47
C ALA A 4 -2.22 -11.95 10.88
N LEU A 5 -2.40 -11.87 9.55
CA LEU A 5 -2.96 -10.69 8.89
C LEU A 5 -4.39 -10.45 9.34
N LYS A 6 -5.23 -11.49 9.33
CA LYS A 6 -6.63 -11.40 9.77
C LYS A 6 -6.72 -10.90 11.21
N LYS A 7 -5.87 -11.40 12.10
CA LYS A 7 -5.78 -10.90 13.48
C LYS A 7 -5.40 -9.42 13.52
N ALA A 8 -4.39 -8.99 12.77
CA ALA A 8 -4.01 -7.59 12.71
C ALA A 8 -5.13 -6.69 12.17
N TYR A 9 -5.91 -7.16 11.21
CA TYR A 9 -7.09 -6.46 10.70
C TYR A 9 -8.20 -6.34 11.72
N LEU A 10 -8.56 -7.44 12.39
CA LEU A 10 -9.57 -7.41 13.44
C LEU A 10 -9.20 -6.44 14.56
N GLU A 11 -7.93 -6.44 14.99
CA GLU A 11 -7.45 -5.52 16.02
C GLU A 11 -7.51 -4.06 15.54
N TRP A 12 -7.06 -3.76 14.32
CA TRP A 12 -7.17 -2.42 13.75
C TRP A 12 -8.63 -1.97 13.59
N GLU A 13 -9.53 -2.87 13.20
CA GLU A 13 -10.93 -2.55 13.07
C GLU A 13 -11.53 -2.13 14.40
N GLN A 14 -11.26 -2.88 15.47
CA GLN A 14 -11.79 -2.59 16.80
C GLN A 14 -11.18 -1.33 17.44
N GLU A 15 -9.86 -1.16 17.33
CA GLU A 15 -9.14 -0.08 18.03
C GLU A 15 -9.17 1.25 17.27
N ILE A 16 -9.30 1.21 15.94
CA ILE A 16 -9.15 2.38 15.07
C ILE A 16 -10.37 2.58 14.17
N LEU A 17 -10.69 1.61 13.32
CA LEU A 17 -11.68 1.83 12.25
C LEU A 17 -13.09 2.07 12.78
N LEU A 18 -13.55 1.23 13.71
CA LEU A 18 -14.89 1.31 14.27
C LEU A 18 -15.08 2.59 15.10
N PRO A 19 -14.16 2.97 16.02
CA PRO A 19 -14.22 4.28 16.67
C PRO A 19 -14.20 5.45 15.68
N PHE A 20 -13.32 5.39 14.67
CA PHE A 20 -13.21 6.42 13.62
C PHE A 20 -14.53 6.60 12.87
N LYS A 21 -15.16 5.51 12.43
CA LYS A 21 -16.44 5.51 11.73
C LYS A 21 -17.60 5.91 12.64
N SER A 22 -17.57 5.55 13.93
CA SER A 22 -18.61 5.95 14.88
C SER A 22 -18.61 7.46 15.15
N ALA A 23 -17.45 8.11 15.03
CA ALA A 23 -17.29 9.55 15.21
C ALA A 23 -17.58 10.38 13.95
N ARG A 24 -17.84 9.74 12.81
CA ARG A 24 -17.99 10.38 11.48
C ARG A 24 -19.21 9.85 10.76
N ASP A 25 -19.62 10.50 9.67
CA ASP A 25 -20.61 9.93 8.76
C ASP A 25 -19.95 8.83 7.93
N ASP A 26 -20.16 7.56 8.32
CA ASP A 26 -19.59 6.38 7.67
C ASP A 26 -19.93 6.30 6.17
N ASN A 27 -21.03 6.93 5.72
CA ASN A 27 -21.43 6.90 4.31
C ASN A 27 -20.48 7.67 3.39
N GLN A 28 -19.56 8.45 3.95
CA GLN A 28 -18.57 9.22 3.20
C GLN A 28 -17.25 8.48 2.98
N TYR A 29 -17.10 7.25 3.48
CA TYR A 29 -15.85 6.51 3.40
C TYR A 29 -15.99 5.18 2.66
N SER A 30 -14.92 4.76 1.99
CA SER A 30 -14.86 3.45 1.33
C SER A 30 -14.85 2.30 2.33
N SER A 31 -15.07 1.08 1.84
CA SER A 31 -14.67 -0.11 2.58
C SER A 31 -13.14 -0.12 2.77
N PRO A 32 -12.63 -0.74 3.85
CA PRO A 32 -11.19 -0.82 4.08
C PRO A 32 -10.51 -1.66 3.00
N PHE A 33 -9.31 -1.23 2.63
CA PHE A 33 -8.39 -1.99 1.80
C PHE A 33 -7.52 -2.87 2.70
N TYR A 34 -7.63 -4.18 2.55
CA TYR A 34 -6.67 -5.14 3.10
C TYR A 34 -5.71 -5.58 2.00
N MET A 35 -4.44 -5.73 2.34
CA MET A 35 -3.39 -5.97 1.34
C MET A 35 -3.72 -7.12 0.38
N GLY A 36 -3.31 -6.95 -0.87
CA GLY A 36 -3.38 -7.99 -1.90
C GLY A 36 -2.11 -8.84 -1.89
N TYR A 37 -2.26 -10.13 -1.60
CA TYR A 37 -1.22 -11.14 -1.77
C TYR A 37 -1.74 -12.32 -2.58
N SER A 38 -0.88 -13.28 -2.95
CA SER A 38 -1.29 -14.46 -3.70
C SER A 38 -0.86 -15.76 -3.02
N GLN A 39 -1.75 -16.74 -3.05
CA GLN A 39 -1.42 -18.13 -2.71
C GLN A 39 -0.47 -18.81 -3.73
N HIS A 40 -0.24 -18.20 -4.89
CA HIS A 40 0.64 -18.72 -5.94
C HIS A 40 2.10 -18.28 -5.80
N TYR A 41 2.44 -17.60 -4.70
CA TYR A 41 3.81 -17.18 -4.44
C TYR A 41 4.74 -18.36 -4.20
N SER A 42 5.96 -18.24 -4.72
CA SER A 42 6.99 -19.27 -4.57
C SER A 42 7.78 -19.00 -3.29
N PRO A 43 7.97 -20.01 -2.41
CA PRO A 43 8.75 -19.83 -1.19
C PRO A 43 10.23 -19.49 -1.44
N ASN A 44 10.74 -19.74 -2.65
CA ASN A 44 12.14 -19.53 -3.02
C ASN A 44 12.42 -18.17 -3.67
N LYS A 45 11.41 -17.28 -3.75
CA LYS A 45 11.55 -15.95 -4.36
C LYS A 45 11.57 -14.88 -3.29
N LYS A 46 12.45 -13.89 -3.47
CA LYS A 46 12.40 -12.64 -2.72
C LYS A 46 11.02 -11.98 -2.88
N THR A 47 10.56 -11.28 -1.85
CA THR A 47 9.26 -10.60 -1.81
C THR A 47 9.44 -9.08 -1.89
N ILE A 48 8.69 -8.44 -2.79
CA ILE A 48 8.61 -6.98 -2.87
C ILE A 48 7.21 -6.55 -2.48
N MET A 49 7.11 -5.65 -1.49
CA MET A 49 5.87 -4.96 -1.17
C MET A 49 5.82 -3.61 -1.88
N VAL A 50 4.84 -3.43 -2.78
CA VAL A 50 4.60 -2.16 -3.45
C VAL A 50 3.44 -1.45 -2.77
N ILE A 51 3.71 -0.26 -2.24
CA ILE A 51 2.78 0.52 -1.41
C ILE A 51 2.29 1.72 -2.22
N GLY A 52 1.02 1.68 -2.62
CA GLY A 52 0.30 2.77 -3.26
C GLY A 52 -0.23 3.81 -2.27
N GLN A 53 -0.97 4.78 -2.77
CA GLN A 53 -1.60 5.85 -1.98
C GLN A 53 -2.83 5.31 -1.24
N GLU A 54 -3.91 5.09 -2.01
CA GLU A 54 -5.23 4.69 -1.53
C GLU A 54 -5.91 3.81 -2.60
N ALA A 55 -6.89 2.99 -2.21
CA ALA A 55 -7.63 2.13 -3.13
C ALA A 55 -8.73 2.91 -3.89
N ARG A 56 -8.35 3.81 -4.80
CA ARG A 56 -9.31 4.60 -5.59
C ARG A 56 -10.31 3.74 -6.35
N ASP A 57 -11.53 4.25 -6.42
CA ASP A 57 -12.70 3.70 -7.10
C ASP A 57 -13.19 2.38 -6.48
N TRP A 58 -12.70 2.10 -5.27
CA TRP A 58 -13.26 1.11 -4.39
C TRP A 58 -14.51 1.67 -3.72
N ARG A 59 -15.65 1.46 -4.39
CA ARG A 59 -16.96 1.78 -3.82
C ARG A 59 -17.14 1.02 -2.50
N ARG A 60 -18.09 1.48 -1.68
CA ARG A 60 -18.62 0.69 -0.57
C ARG A 60 -18.95 -0.70 -1.12
N ILE A 61 -18.16 -1.68 -0.70
CA ILE A 61 -18.49 -3.08 -0.86
C ILE A 61 -19.78 -3.29 -0.08
N ASP A 62 -20.68 -4.13 -0.60
CA ASP A 62 -21.91 -4.54 0.09
C ASP A 62 -21.66 -4.70 1.59
N THR A 63 -22.54 -4.14 2.41
CA THR A 63 -22.41 -3.98 3.88
C THR A 63 -22.16 -5.27 4.65
N ASP A 64 -22.20 -6.41 3.97
CA ASP A 64 -22.23 -7.75 4.54
C ASP A 64 -20.91 -8.51 4.30
N TRP A 65 -19.92 -7.92 3.62
CA TRP A 65 -18.64 -8.59 3.38
C TRP A 65 -17.77 -8.62 4.63
N SER A 66 -17.36 -9.83 5.02
CA SER A 66 -16.38 -10.03 6.07
C SER A 66 -14.96 -9.65 5.61
N ILE A 67 -14.02 -9.54 6.55
CA ILE A 67 -12.58 -9.38 6.24
C ILE A 67 -12.11 -10.45 5.23
N ASP A 68 -12.59 -11.69 5.38
CA ASP A 68 -12.21 -12.78 4.48
C ASP A 68 -12.73 -12.56 3.05
N ASP A 69 -13.92 -11.98 2.89
CA ASP A 69 -14.51 -11.69 1.57
C ASP A 69 -13.77 -10.55 0.88
N ILE A 70 -13.47 -9.48 1.64
CA ILE A 70 -12.65 -8.36 1.17
C ILE A 70 -11.25 -8.85 0.75
N GLN A 71 -10.62 -9.69 1.57
CA GLN A 71 -9.30 -10.21 1.26
C GLN A 71 -9.31 -11.15 0.06
N LYS A 72 -10.29 -12.06 -0.06
CA LYS A 72 -10.48 -12.91 -1.25
C LYS A 72 -10.63 -12.08 -2.53
N HIS A 73 -11.29 -10.93 -2.45
CA HIS A 73 -11.41 -10.03 -3.60
C HIS A 73 -10.05 -9.46 -4.02
N TYR A 74 -9.23 -8.99 -3.08
CA TYR A 74 -7.90 -8.48 -3.44
C TYR A 74 -6.94 -9.59 -3.90
N GLU A 75 -7.04 -10.79 -3.31
CA GLU A 75 -6.36 -11.99 -3.79
C GLU A 75 -6.75 -12.30 -5.24
N SER A 76 -8.04 -12.18 -5.60
CA SER A 76 -8.50 -12.42 -6.98
C SER A 76 -7.99 -11.37 -7.96
N ILE A 77 -7.91 -10.10 -7.55
CA ILE A 77 -7.26 -9.05 -8.35
C ILE A 77 -5.80 -9.42 -8.59
N ILE A 78 -5.04 -9.76 -7.54
CA ILE A 78 -3.61 -10.08 -7.66
C ILE A 78 -3.39 -11.33 -8.53
N ALA A 79 -4.18 -12.38 -8.31
CA ALA A 79 -4.19 -13.58 -9.14
C ALA A 79 -4.40 -13.25 -10.64
N ARG A 80 -5.34 -12.33 -10.93
CA ARG A 80 -5.60 -11.86 -12.28
C ARG A 80 -4.44 -11.05 -12.86
N GLN A 81 -3.89 -10.11 -12.11
CA GLN A 81 -2.86 -9.20 -12.60
C GLN A 81 -1.51 -9.90 -12.80
N LEU A 82 -1.10 -10.75 -11.86
CA LEU A 82 0.25 -11.32 -11.82
C LEU A 82 0.38 -12.68 -12.47
N PHE A 83 -0.68 -13.50 -12.41
CA PHE A 83 -0.65 -14.89 -12.87
C PHE A 83 -1.60 -15.16 -14.04
N GLY A 84 -2.33 -14.14 -14.50
CA GLY A 84 -3.24 -14.26 -15.62
C GLY A 84 -4.46 -15.16 -15.36
N ILE A 85 -4.70 -15.54 -14.10
CA ILE A 85 -5.82 -16.42 -13.71
C ILE A 85 -7.12 -15.78 -14.17
N ARG A 86 -7.95 -16.54 -14.89
CA ARG A 86 -9.27 -16.07 -15.32
C ARG A 86 -10.23 -16.18 -14.14
N ASN A 87 -10.75 -15.04 -13.69
CA ASN A 87 -11.73 -14.90 -12.63
C ASN A 87 -12.59 -13.65 -12.90
N ASN A 88 -13.44 -13.26 -11.95
CA ASN A 88 -14.34 -12.12 -12.08
C ASN A 88 -13.63 -10.74 -12.00
N SER A 89 -12.33 -10.71 -11.70
CA SER A 89 -11.56 -9.47 -11.63
C SER A 89 -11.13 -8.98 -13.01
N LYS A 90 -11.24 -7.67 -13.25
CA LYS A 90 -10.79 -7.04 -14.49
C LYS A 90 -9.26 -7.01 -14.57
N PHE A 91 -8.72 -7.15 -15.78
CA PHE A 91 -7.29 -6.89 -16.01
C PHE A 91 -7.04 -5.38 -16.06
N LEU A 92 -6.15 -4.86 -15.22
CA LEU A 92 -6.00 -3.42 -15.00
C LEU A 92 -4.77 -2.90 -15.76
N LYS A 93 -4.98 -1.89 -16.61
CA LYS A 93 -3.97 -1.39 -17.55
C LYS A 93 -3.22 -0.14 -17.06
N SER A 94 -3.47 0.32 -15.84
CA SER A 94 -2.84 1.55 -15.32
C SER A 94 -1.32 1.39 -15.19
N ALA A 95 -0.61 2.52 -15.15
CA ALA A 95 0.85 2.54 -14.96
C ALA A 95 1.29 1.86 -13.65
N PHE A 96 0.46 1.93 -12.61
CA PHE A 96 0.65 1.20 -11.36
C PHE A 96 0.69 -0.31 -11.61
N TRP A 97 -0.35 -0.87 -12.23
CA TRP A 97 -0.42 -2.30 -12.50
C TRP A 97 0.62 -2.78 -13.50
N ARG A 98 1.08 -1.91 -14.40
CA ARG A 98 2.25 -2.19 -15.25
C ARG A 98 3.52 -2.36 -14.43
N LEU A 99 3.74 -1.53 -13.39
CA LEU A 99 4.90 -1.68 -12.49
C LEU A 99 4.81 -2.98 -11.68
N ILE A 100 3.66 -3.28 -11.09
CA ILE A 100 3.45 -4.53 -10.32
C ILE A 100 3.79 -5.75 -11.19
N ARG A 101 3.28 -5.82 -12.43
CA ARG A 101 3.57 -6.92 -13.34
C ARG A 101 5.03 -6.97 -13.79
N TYR A 102 5.66 -5.81 -13.99
CA TYR A 102 7.08 -5.74 -14.31
C TYR A 102 7.93 -6.40 -13.22
N LEU A 103 7.69 -6.05 -11.96
CA LEU A 103 8.42 -6.60 -10.82
C LEU A 103 8.20 -8.11 -10.68
N GLN A 104 6.99 -8.60 -10.97
CA GLN A 104 6.70 -10.04 -11.00
C GLN A 104 7.53 -10.76 -12.08
N GLY A 105 7.70 -10.11 -13.25
CA GLY A 105 8.54 -10.60 -14.34
C GLY A 105 10.03 -10.65 -14.02
N GLU A 106 10.51 -9.81 -13.08
CA GLU A 106 11.88 -9.86 -12.54
C GLU A 106 12.05 -10.95 -11.46
N ASN A 107 11.14 -11.93 -11.40
CA ASN A 107 11.21 -13.12 -10.55
C ASN A 107 11.04 -12.86 -9.03
N PHE A 108 10.28 -11.83 -8.65
CA PHE A 108 9.87 -11.59 -7.27
C PHE A 108 8.46 -12.11 -6.99
N ASN A 109 8.14 -12.36 -5.71
CA ASN A 109 6.75 -12.35 -5.24
C ASN A 109 6.35 -10.89 -5.02
N VAL A 110 5.34 -10.39 -5.74
CA VAL A 110 4.92 -8.99 -5.62
C VAL A 110 3.64 -8.86 -4.83
N VAL A 111 3.73 -8.22 -3.67
CA VAL A 111 2.63 -7.88 -2.78
C VAL A 111 2.14 -6.46 -3.07
N TRP A 112 0.82 -6.27 -3.14
CA TRP A 112 0.21 -4.94 -3.25
C TRP A 112 -0.32 -4.50 -1.90
N ASN A 113 0.10 -3.31 -1.47
CA ASN A 113 -0.48 -2.65 -0.32
C ASN A 113 -0.75 -1.16 -0.63
N ASN A 114 -1.43 -0.46 0.28
CA ASN A 114 -1.60 0.99 0.25
C ASN A 114 -1.23 1.59 1.61
N LEU A 115 -0.80 2.85 1.59
CA LEU A 115 -0.56 3.62 2.81
C LEU A 115 -1.89 3.87 3.52
N ASP A 116 -2.81 4.55 2.84
CA ASP A 116 -4.15 4.81 3.34
C ASP A 116 -5.07 3.64 3.00
N LYS A 117 -5.70 3.09 4.05
CA LYS A 117 -6.60 1.94 3.93
C LYS A 117 -8.01 2.33 3.48
N LEU A 118 -8.34 3.61 3.53
CA LEU A 118 -9.62 4.16 3.10
C LEU A 118 -9.39 5.35 2.19
N HIS A 119 -10.46 5.73 1.50
CA HIS A 119 -10.60 7.04 0.89
C HIS A 119 -12.03 7.56 1.14
N ARG A 120 -12.25 8.85 0.90
CA ARG A 120 -13.59 9.44 0.95
C ARG A 120 -14.33 9.26 -0.36
N TYR A 121 -15.66 9.25 -0.30
CA TYR A 121 -16.53 9.10 -1.47
C TYR A 121 -17.67 10.12 -1.42
N ASP A 122 -17.81 10.93 -2.47
CA ASP A 122 -18.87 11.95 -2.57
C ASP A 122 -20.13 11.46 -3.31
N GLY A 123 -20.25 10.14 -3.54
CA GLY A 123 -21.33 9.57 -4.36
C GLY A 123 -21.03 9.55 -5.86
N LYS A 124 -19.98 10.24 -6.33
CA LYS A 124 -19.59 10.30 -7.76
C LYS A 124 -18.18 9.81 -7.99
N LYS A 125 -17.25 10.19 -7.13
CA LYS A 125 -15.81 9.90 -7.29
C LYS A 125 -15.14 9.67 -5.94
N SER A 126 -14.00 9.02 -6.04
CA SER A 126 -13.04 8.87 -4.95
C SER A 126 -12.37 10.20 -4.64
N ILE A 127 -12.28 10.54 -3.36
CA ILE A 127 -11.62 11.74 -2.83
C ILE A 127 -10.58 11.29 -1.80
N PRO A 128 -9.36 11.86 -1.81
CA PRO A 128 -8.37 11.59 -0.77
C PRO A 128 -8.89 11.89 0.63
N LEU A 129 -8.37 11.18 1.63
CA LEU A 129 -8.59 11.52 3.03
C LEU A 129 -8.11 12.95 3.34
N GLU A 130 -8.72 13.58 4.33
CA GLU A 130 -8.12 14.79 4.92
C GLU A 130 -6.98 14.40 5.84
N LEU A 131 -6.03 15.32 6.07
CA LEU A 131 -4.86 15.05 6.90
C LEU A 131 -5.20 14.55 8.31
N GLU A 132 -6.28 15.05 8.90
CA GLU A 132 -6.74 14.60 10.21
C GLU A 132 -7.17 13.13 10.19
N ASP A 133 -7.90 12.72 9.14
CA ASP A 133 -8.35 11.35 8.95
C ASP A 133 -7.18 10.41 8.62
N GLU A 134 -6.25 10.86 7.77
CA GLU A 134 -5.00 10.14 7.52
C GLU A 134 -4.22 9.92 8.81
N THR A 135 -4.18 10.93 9.69
CA THR A 135 -3.45 10.86 10.96
C THR A 135 -4.10 9.85 11.90
N GLU A 136 -5.43 9.87 12.03
CA GLU A 136 -6.15 8.95 12.90
C GLU A 136 -6.11 7.50 12.38
N LEU A 137 -6.35 7.27 11.09
CA LEU A 137 -6.41 5.93 10.51
C LEU A 137 -5.04 5.24 10.45
N ASN A 138 -3.96 6.01 10.30
CA ASN A 138 -2.61 5.48 10.21
C ASN A 138 -1.85 5.50 11.54
N ARG A 139 -2.44 5.96 12.66
CA ARG A 139 -1.71 6.04 13.93
C ARG A 139 -1.29 4.67 14.44
N GLN A 140 -0.22 4.67 15.23
CA GLN A 140 0.21 3.51 15.99
C GLN A 140 -0.75 3.22 17.14
N TYR A 141 -1.03 1.94 17.39
CA TYR A 141 -1.97 1.49 18.41
C TYR A 141 -1.52 0.17 19.05
N GLY A 142 -2.28 -0.30 20.04
CA GLY A 142 -1.94 -1.50 20.79
C GLY A 142 -0.66 -1.38 21.62
N THR A 143 -0.26 -2.49 22.24
CA THR A 143 0.89 -2.54 23.15
C THR A 143 2.24 -2.52 22.43
N ASP A 144 2.28 -2.98 21.18
CA ASP A 144 3.47 -2.98 20.33
C ASP A 144 3.74 -1.62 19.67
N LYS A 145 2.79 -0.67 19.79
CA LYS A 145 2.85 0.68 19.21
C LYS A 145 3.15 0.64 17.72
N LYS A 146 2.44 -0.21 16.98
CA LYS A 146 2.54 -0.32 15.53
C LYS A 146 1.26 0.13 14.85
N SER A 147 1.38 0.77 13.69
CA SER A 147 0.25 0.98 12.78
C SER A 147 -0.12 -0.33 12.09
N LEU A 148 -1.25 -0.34 11.37
CA LEU A 148 -1.64 -1.52 10.61
C LEU A 148 -0.60 -1.85 9.52
N LEU A 149 -0.10 -0.84 8.79
CA LEU A 149 0.88 -1.06 7.73
C LEU A 149 2.22 -1.60 8.28
N GLU A 150 2.67 -1.11 9.45
CA GLU A 150 3.86 -1.69 10.12
C GLU A 150 3.66 -3.18 10.44
N ARG A 151 2.49 -3.55 10.98
CA ARG A 151 2.17 -4.95 11.27
C ARG A 151 2.11 -5.79 10.00
N GLU A 152 1.54 -5.27 8.92
CA GLU A 152 1.52 -5.96 7.63
C GLU A 152 2.94 -6.15 7.08
N ILE A 153 3.81 -5.15 7.19
CA ILE A 153 5.22 -5.25 6.79
C ILE A 153 5.93 -6.32 7.62
N ASP A 154 5.73 -6.37 8.93
CA ASP A 154 6.36 -7.38 9.79
C ASP A 154 5.88 -8.80 9.50
N ILE A 155 4.58 -8.98 9.26
CA ILE A 155 3.99 -10.30 8.99
C ILE A 155 4.46 -10.84 7.64
N ILE A 156 4.56 -9.97 6.64
CA ILE A 156 4.99 -10.33 5.29
C ILE A 156 6.51 -10.47 5.23
N ASN A 157 7.22 -9.67 6.01
CA ASN A 157 8.68 -9.59 6.05
C ASN A 157 9.26 -9.51 4.62
N PRO A 158 8.92 -8.47 3.83
CA PRO A 158 9.44 -8.35 2.48
C PRO A 158 10.97 -8.21 2.48
N ASP A 159 11.60 -8.41 1.32
CA ASP A 159 13.02 -8.09 1.10
C ASP A 159 13.17 -6.61 0.69
N HIS A 160 12.18 -6.12 -0.08
CA HIS A 160 12.15 -4.73 -0.54
C HIS A 160 10.76 -4.11 -0.39
N ILE A 161 10.75 -2.82 -0.06
CA ILE A 161 9.54 -2.01 -0.03
C ILE A 161 9.67 -0.89 -1.06
N ILE A 162 8.62 -0.65 -1.83
CA ILE A 162 8.57 0.43 -2.81
C ILE A 162 7.32 1.27 -2.55
N PHE A 163 7.51 2.45 -1.96
CA PHE A 163 6.47 3.45 -1.82
C PHE A 163 6.31 4.22 -3.14
N VAL A 164 5.18 4.03 -3.81
CA VAL A 164 4.81 4.75 -5.03
C VAL A 164 3.73 5.80 -4.72
N THR A 165 3.93 6.54 -3.64
CA THR A 165 2.96 7.49 -3.07
C THR A 165 3.21 8.93 -3.52
N GLY A 166 4.45 9.28 -3.86
CA GLY A 166 4.87 10.64 -4.13
C GLY A 166 5.08 11.50 -2.87
N PRO A 167 5.64 12.71 -3.05
CA PRO A 167 6.24 13.49 -1.96
C PRO A 167 5.24 14.07 -0.96
N ALA A 168 3.95 14.17 -1.33
CA ALA A 168 2.92 14.75 -0.48
C ALA A 168 2.56 13.86 0.72
N TYR A 169 2.74 12.53 0.60
CA TYR A 169 2.34 11.52 1.60
C TYR A 169 3.34 11.35 2.75
N TYR A 170 4.34 12.24 2.86
CA TYR A 170 5.35 12.15 3.89
C TYR A 170 4.78 12.22 5.31
N LYS A 171 3.69 12.98 5.53
CA LYS A 171 3.06 13.09 6.86
C LYS A 171 2.40 11.78 7.25
N SER A 172 1.60 11.21 6.36
CA SER A 172 0.92 9.94 6.58
C SER A 172 1.94 8.80 6.76
N MET A 173 3.05 8.79 6.00
CA MET A 173 4.18 7.89 6.26
C MET A 173 4.80 8.12 7.65
N CYS A 174 5.05 9.38 8.05
CA CYS A 174 5.60 9.69 9.36
C CYS A 174 4.68 9.21 10.49
N THR A 175 3.37 9.43 10.38
CA THR A 175 2.38 8.94 11.34
C THR A 175 2.38 7.42 11.40
N CYS A 176 2.36 6.77 10.25
CA CYS A 176 2.37 5.32 10.11
C CYS A 176 3.57 4.66 10.79
N PHE A 177 4.76 5.24 10.69
CA PHE A 177 6.00 4.66 11.22
C PHE A 177 6.46 5.29 12.55
N GLY A 178 5.67 6.21 13.13
CA GLY A 178 6.07 6.93 14.35
C GLY A 178 7.33 7.80 14.18
N ILE A 179 7.59 8.29 12.96
CA ILE A 179 8.81 9.03 12.60
C ILE A 179 8.53 10.53 12.64
N LYS A 180 9.50 11.32 13.11
CA LYS A 180 9.38 12.79 13.05
C LYS A 180 9.40 13.29 11.59
N PRO A 181 8.51 14.21 11.19
CA PRO A 181 8.49 14.78 9.84
C PRO A 181 9.84 15.31 9.34
N THR A 182 10.65 15.88 10.23
CA THR A 182 12.00 16.40 9.93
C THR A 182 12.98 15.32 9.48
N SER A 183 12.76 14.06 9.88
CA SER A 183 13.62 12.94 9.51
C SER A 183 13.37 12.47 8.08
N LEU A 184 12.12 12.48 7.63
CA LEU A 184 11.72 11.96 6.32
C LEU A 184 11.65 13.04 5.22
N VAL A 185 11.32 14.28 5.56
CA VAL A 185 11.10 15.37 4.56
C VAL A 185 12.27 15.58 3.61
N LYS A 186 13.51 15.41 4.09
CA LYS A 186 14.73 15.57 3.28
C LYS A 186 14.90 14.50 2.20
N TYR A 187 14.20 13.38 2.32
CA TYR A 187 14.22 12.27 1.36
C TYR A 187 13.07 12.33 0.35
N ARG A 188 12.27 13.42 0.32
CA ARG A 188 11.17 13.53 -0.64
C ARG A 188 11.66 13.40 -2.07
N PRO A 189 11.06 12.52 -2.89
CA PRO A 189 11.33 12.52 -4.30
C PRO A 189 10.95 13.87 -4.91
N ASN A 190 11.77 14.33 -5.85
CA ASN A 190 11.62 15.60 -6.56
C ASN A 190 12.05 15.44 -8.03
N ASN A 191 12.02 16.53 -8.80
CA ASN A 191 12.33 16.48 -10.24
C ASN A 191 13.79 16.08 -10.53
N GLN A 192 14.72 16.35 -9.61
CA GLN A 192 16.12 15.98 -9.73
C GLN A 192 16.33 14.53 -9.28
N ASN A 193 15.70 14.14 -8.16
CA ASN A 193 15.79 12.82 -7.54
C ASN A 193 14.41 12.17 -7.49
N LEU A 194 14.04 11.48 -8.57
CA LEU A 194 12.69 10.89 -8.74
C LEU A 194 12.41 9.72 -7.82
N CYS A 195 13.45 9.03 -7.36
CA CYS A 195 13.37 7.87 -6.48
C CYS A 195 14.46 8.05 -5.39
N THR A 196 14.13 7.79 -4.14
CA THR A 196 15.02 7.97 -2.98
C THR A 196 15.00 6.73 -2.10
N GLU A 197 16.15 6.36 -1.53
CA GLU A 197 16.26 5.27 -0.56
C GLU A 197 15.98 5.82 0.84
N ILE A 198 15.16 5.11 1.63
CA ILE A 198 14.64 5.54 2.94
C ILE A 198 14.69 4.43 4.01
N ASP A 199 15.30 3.28 3.72
CA ASP A 199 15.45 2.15 4.66
C ASP A 199 16.10 2.57 5.98
N ASN A 200 17.14 3.42 5.91
CA ASN A 200 17.83 3.98 7.06
C ASN A 200 16.93 4.81 8.00
N VAL A 201 15.81 5.35 7.52
CA VAL A 201 14.86 6.14 8.33
C VAL A 201 13.71 5.28 8.84
N LEU A 202 13.30 4.24 8.11
CA LEU A 202 12.19 3.36 8.46
C LEU A 202 12.53 2.30 9.51
N ASN A 203 13.81 2.15 9.91
CA ASN A 203 14.27 1.06 10.78
C ASN A 203 13.88 -0.33 10.25
N TYR A 204 13.90 -0.48 8.92
CA TYR A 204 13.54 -1.70 8.21
C TYR A 204 14.81 -2.42 7.75
N LYS A 205 14.83 -3.76 7.85
CA LYS A 205 16.04 -4.56 7.57
C LYS A 205 16.33 -4.72 6.08
N GLY A 206 15.32 -4.57 5.22
CA GLY A 206 15.49 -4.63 3.78
C GLY A 206 15.72 -3.25 3.15
N LYS A 207 15.60 -3.16 1.82
CA LYS A 207 15.69 -1.87 1.12
C LYS A 207 14.32 -1.23 0.99
N ALA A 208 14.22 0.08 1.20
CA ALA A 208 12.99 0.83 1.03
C ALA A 208 13.20 2.00 0.08
N ILE A 209 12.46 2.01 -1.02
CA ILE A 209 12.53 3.06 -2.05
C ILE A 209 11.24 3.88 -2.00
N TRP A 210 11.35 5.20 -2.09
CA TRP A 210 10.22 6.10 -2.23
C TRP A 210 10.28 6.88 -3.54
N THR A 211 9.17 6.89 -4.26
CA THR A 211 9.03 7.58 -5.54
C THR A 211 7.60 8.11 -5.74
N TYR A 212 7.42 8.83 -6.83
CA TYR A 212 6.12 9.29 -7.31
C TYR A 212 5.21 8.13 -7.72
N HIS A 213 3.90 8.38 -7.67
CA HIS A 213 2.93 7.45 -8.23
C HIS A 213 3.19 7.20 -9.73
N PRO A 214 3.04 5.98 -10.26
CA PRO A 214 3.53 5.66 -11.60
C PRO A 214 2.75 6.36 -12.72
N THR A 215 1.49 6.76 -12.47
CA THR A 215 0.72 7.63 -13.36
C THR A 215 1.37 9.02 -13.49
N TYR A 216 1.85 9.59 -12.38
CA TYR A 216 2.57 10.87 -12.42
C TYR A 216 3.87 10.74 -13.21
N LEU A 217 4.67 9.71 -12.92
CA LEU A 217 5.90 9.42 -13.65
C LEU A 217 5.66 9.25 -15.16
N SER A 218 4.57 8.59 -15.55
CA SER A 218 4.21 8.45 -16.96
C SER A 218 3.87 9.79 -17.61
N ARG A 219 3.15 10.66 -16.90
CA ARG A 219 2.79 12.00 -17.38
C ARG A 219 4.02 12.90 -17.59
N ILE A 220 5.02 12.79 -16.72
CA ILE A 220 6.28 13.54 -16.84
C ILE A 220 7.35 12.81 -17.67
N LYS A 221 6.98 11.72 -18.38
CA LYS A 221 7.88 10.89 -19.20
C LYS A 221 9.12 10.38 -18.45
N ALA A 222 8.99 10.11 -17.16
CA ALA A 222 10.07 9.64 -16.30
C ALA A 222 9.84 8.21 -15.74
N TYR A 223 8.81 7.52 -16.22
CA TYR A 223 8.45 6.17 -15.80
C TYR A 223 9.61 5.19 -15.98
N ASP A 224 10.15 5.09 -17.19
CA ASP A 224 11.22 4.12 -17.49
C ASP A 224 12.49 4.40 -16.69
N LYS A 225 12.84 5.68 -16.51
CA LYS A 225 13.97 6.09 -15.67
C LYS A 225 13.83 5.60 -14.22
N CYS A 226 12.65 5.77 -13.60
CA CYS A 226 12.48 5.28 -12.23
C CYS A 226 12.36 3.76 -12.14
N VAL A 227 11.76 3.09 -13.14
CA VAL A 227 11.73 1.62 -13.20
C VAL A 227 13.14 1.04 -13.28
N SER A 228 14.01 1.61 -14.12
CA SER A 228 15.42 1.20 -14.20
C SER A 228 16.14 1.41 -12.86
N TYR A 229 15.95 2.56 -12.20
CA TYR A 229 16.51 2.81 -10.88
C TYR A 229 16.06 1.75 -9.86
N ILE A 230 14.76 1.47 -9.80
CA ILE A 230 14.20 0.44 -8.91
C ILE A 230 14.86 -0.92 -9.19
N LYS A 231 14.93 -1.32 -10.47
CA LYS A 231 15.51 -2.59 -10.90
C LYS A 231 16.96 -2.76 -10.45
N GLU A 232 17.77 -1.73 -10.54
CA GLU A 232 19.16 -1.77 -10.09
C GLU A 232 19.26 -2.02 -8.57
N ARG A 233 18.36 -1.47 -7.77
CA ARG A 233 18.44 -1.56 -6.30
C ARG A 233 17.87 -2.85 -5.73
N ILE A 234 16.87 -3.45 -6.38
CA ILE A 234 16.21 -4.68 -5.89
C ILE A 234 16.95 -5.96 -6.27
N LYS A 235 17.99 -5.88 -7.12
CA LYS A 235 18.76 -7.05 -7.55
C LYS A 235 19.86 -7.48 -6.58
N ASP A 236 20.31 -6.58 -5.72
CA ASP A 236 21.21 -6.91 -4.60
C ASP A 236 20.42 -7.61 -3.48
#